data_AF-A0A7L3JMW9-F1
#
_entry.id   AF-A0A7L3JMW9-F1
#
_cell.length_a   1.000
_cell.length_b   1.000
_cell.length_c   1.000
_cell.angle_alpha   90.00
_cell.angle_beta   90.00
_cell.angle_gamma   90.00
#
_symmetry.space_group_name_H-M   'P 1'
#
loop_
_entity.id
_entity.type
_entity.pdbx_description
1 polymer ?
#
loop_
_entity_poly.entity_id
_entity_poly.type
_entity_poly.pdbx_seq_one_letter_code
_entity_poly.pdbx_strand_id
1 'polypeptide(L)'
;MGNTTSERVSGERHGSKSHRSDGSGAPHPAKEHPHKIMVGSTDDPSVFSSHDSKIPGDKEFVSWQPDLEESVKPSQQARPTVIRWADGGKEVFISGSFNNWSTKIPLIKSHNDFVAILDLPEGEHQYKFFVDGQWVHDPSEPVVTSQMGTINNLIHVKKSDFEVFDALKVDSLESSETSGRDLSSSPPGPYGQEMYVYRPEERFKSPPILPPHLLQVILNKDTNISCDPALLPEPNHVMLNHLYALSIKDGVMVLSATHRYKKKYVTTLLYKPI
;
A
#
# COMPACT_ATOMS: atom_id res chain seq x y z
N MET A 1 -9.07 -50.30 -42.03
CA MET A 1 -9.06 -49.28 -43.10
C MET A 1 -8.72 -47.97 -42.39
N GLY A 2 -7.46 -47.56 -42.24
CA GLY A 2 -6.51 -47.14 -43.31
C GLY A 2 -7.02 -45.82 -43.90
N ASN A 3 -6.35 -44.66 -43.91
CA ASN A 3 -4.94 -44.28 -43.75
C ASN A 3 -4.92 -42.72 -43.59
N THR A 4 -4.10 -42.10 -42.71
CA THR A 4 -2.82 -41.35 -42.98
C THR A 4 -2.97 -40.08 -43.84
N THR A 5 -2.24 -38.96 -43.75
CA THR A 5 -1.11 -38.39 -42.98
C THR A 5 -0.82 -37.04 -43.65
N SER A 6 -0.24 -36.06 -42.94
CA SER A 6 0.67 -35.09 -43.59
C SER A 6 1.64 -34.48 -42.58
N GLU A 7 2.92 -34.83 -42.74
CA GLU A 7 4.10 -34.29 -42.05
C GLU A 7 4.53 -32.92 -42.62
N ARG A 8 5.23 -32.11 -41.80
CA ARG A 8 6.28 -31.15 -42.19
C ARG A 8 7.26 -31.03 -41.01
N VAL A 9 8.41 -31.72 -41.03
CA VAL A 9 9.74 -31.31 -41.54
C VAL A 9 10.42 -30.18 -40.74
N SER A 10 11.54 -30.57 -40.13
CA SER A 10 12.60 -29.73 -39.55
C SER A 10 13.38 -28.96 -40.62
N GLY A 11 13.87 -27.77 -40.26
CA GLY A 11 14.86 -27.02 -41.04
C GLY A 11 15.83 -26.26 -40.12
N GLU A 12 17.08 -26.71 -40.08
CA GLU A 12 18.24 -25.95 -39.61
C GLU A 12 18.69 -24.93 -40.68
N ARG A 13 19.21 -23.76 -40.29
CA ARG A 13 20.63 -23.33 -40.50
C ARG A 13 20.84 -21.80 -40.37
N HIS A 14 21.94 -21.49 -39.65
CA HIS A 14 22.87 -20.34 -39.75
C HIS A 14 22.32 -18.90 -39.73
N GLY A 15 22.89 -17.94 -39.00
CA GLY A 15 24.14 -17.83 -38.26
C GLY A 15 24.74 -16.43 -38.47
N SER A 16 25.17 -15.74 -37.41
CA SER A 16 26.19 -14.67 -37.50
C SER A 16 26.71 -14.31 -36.10
N LYS A 17 28.00 -14.64 -35.88
CA LYS A 17 28.83 -14.19 -34.76
C LYS A 17 29.48 -12.83 -35.09
N SER A 18 29.70 -12.00 -34.08
CA SER A 18 30.81 -11.03 -34.07
C SER A 18 31.18 -10.56 -32.66
N HIS A 19 32.48 -10.34 -32.45
CA HIS A 19 33.23 -9.75 -31.32
C HIS A 19 33.73 -10.73 -30.22
N ARG A 20 35.02 -11.13 -30.22
CA ARG A 20 36.29 -10.43 -29.78
C ARG A 20 36.37 -10.33 -28.25
N SER A 21 37.45 -10.56 -27.51
CA SER A 21 38.76 -11.22 -27.61
C SER A 21 39.41 -11.10 -26.21
N ASP A 22 40.13 -12.14 -25.77
CA ASP A 22 41.12 -12.32 -24.69
C ASP A 22 41.44 -11.26 -23.61
N GLY A 23 41.71 -11.76 -22.39
CA GLY A 23 42.50 -11.08 -21.36
C GLY A 23 42.54 -11.82 -20.01
N SER A 24 43.65 -12.52 -19.74
CA SER A 24 43.96 -13.41 -18.61
C SER A 24 44.50 -12.75 -17.33
N GLY A 25 44.22 -13.31 -16.13
CA GLY A 25 45.24 -13.55 -15.08
C GLY A 25 45.13 -12.94 -13.66
N ALA A 26 44.62 -13.75 -12.70
CA ALA A 26 45.01 -13.94 -11.26
C ALA A 26 44.82 -12.81 -10.19
N PRO A 27 44.96 -13.08 -8.85
CA PRO A 27 44.23 -14.02 -7.96
C PRO A 27 43.64 -13.37 -6.65
N HIS A 28 42.83 -14.13 -5.91
CA HIS A 28 42.23 -13.93 -4.56
C HIS A 28 43.23 -13.57 -3.42
N PRO A 29 42.84 -13.09 -2.19
CA PRO A 29 41.71 -13.62 -1.37
C PRO A 29 40.96 -12.70 -0.37
N ALA A 30 39.94 -13.30 0.25
CA ALA A 30 39.11 -12.82 1.36
C ALA A 30 39.71 -13.10 2.76
N LYS A 31 39.20 -12.41 3.80
CA LYS A 31 38.93 -12.85 5.21
C LYS A 31 38.55 -11.61 6.05
N GLU A 32 37.36 -11.51 6.67
CA GLU A 32 36.80 -12.17 7.88
C GLU A 32 37.14 -11.50 9.23
N HIS A 33 36.07 -11.23 10.00
CA HIS A 33 36.04 -10.81 11.40
C HIS A 33 36.34 -11.98 12.36
N PRO A 34 36.82 -11.72 13.59
CA PRO A 34 36.65 -12.67 14.68
C PRO A 34 36.13 -12.02 15.97
N HIS A 35 35.06 -12.58 16.54
CA HIS A 35 34.75 -12.42 17.96
C HIS A 35 34.51 -13.80 18.59
N LYS A 36 35.26 -14.06 19.67
CA LYS A 36 35.45 -15.33 20.36
C LYS A 36 34.24 -15.79 21.16
N ILE A 37 34.06 -17.11 21.17
CA ILE A 37 33.24 -17.90 22.10
C ILE A 37 34.02 -18.09 23.42
N MET A 38 33.35 -17.97 24.57
CA MET A 38 33.71 -18.71 25.78
C MET A 38 32.44 -19.24 26.46
N VAL A 39 32.52 -20.49 26.88
CA VAL A 39 31.48 -21.35 27.45
C VAL A 39 31.79 -21.53 28.94
N GLY A 40 30.77 -21.65 29.80
CA GLY A 40 30.89 -22.50 30.99
C GLY A 40 30.22 -22.02 32.28
N SER A 41 29.47 -22.97 32.87
CA SER A 41 29.18 -23.16 34.30
C SER A 41 28.17 -22.25 35.00
N THR A 42 27.35 -22.70 35.97
CA THR A 42 26.64 -23.95 36.38
C THR A 42 26.00 -23.59 37.74
N ASP A 43 24.84 -24.20 38.04
CA ASP A 43 24.26 -24.45 39.39
C ASP A 43 23.58 -23.29 40.19
N ASP A 44 22.23 -23.34 40.18
CA ASP A 44 21.21 -23.42 41.29
C ASP A 44 21.67 -23.26 42.78
N PRO A 45 20.80 -23.11 43.82
CA PRO A 45 19.36 -22.80 43.90
C PRO A 45 18.98 -21.72 44.97
N SER A 46 17.68 -21.41 45.00
CA SER A 46 16.91 -20.62 45.98
C SER A 46 17.24 -20.79 47.48
N VAL A 47 17.33 -19.69 48.24
CA VAL A 47 17.23 -19.67 49.72
C VAL A 47 16.47 -18.43 50.23
N PHE A 48 15.27 -18.71 50.75
CA PHE A 48 14.55 -18.05 51.86
C PHE A 48 14.07 -16.59 51.82
N SER A 49 12.75 -16.49 51.81
CA SER A 49 11.91 -15.43 52.37
C SER A 49 12.07 -15.25 53.90
N SER A 50 12.21 -14.01 54.38
CA SER A 50 11.23 -13.29 55.25
C SER A 50 11.84 -12.11 56.04
N HIS A 51 11.01 -11.06 56.20
CA HIS A 51 11.02 -9.94 57.17
C HIS A 51 11.86 -8.66 56.95
N ASP A 52 11.18 -7.68 56.36
CA ASP A 52 10.79 -6.37 56.92
C ASP A 52 11.85 -5.45 57.57
N SER A 53 12.16 -4.32 56.90
CA SER A 53 12.46 -3.01 57.50
C SER A 53 12.54 -1.89 56.45
N LYS A 54 12.03 -0.72 56.83
CA LYS A 54 11.63 0.46 56.04
C LYS A 54 12.78 1.42 55.61
N ILE A 55 12.66 1.93 54.36
CA ILE A 55 13.00 3.29 53.80
C ILE A 55 14.49 3.58 53.49
N PRO A 56 14.90 4.46 52.52
CA PRO A 56 14.23 5.11 51.36
C PRO A 56 14.87 4.69 50.02
N GLY A 57 14.19 4.56 48.88
CA GLY A 57 13.60 5.66 48.13
C GLY A 57 14.61 6.29 47.15
N ASP A 58 14.91 5.61 46.04
CA ASP A 58 15.36 6.24 44.77
C ASP A 58 15.45 5.23 43.60
N LYS A 59 14.73 5.55 42.51
CA LYS A 59 15.07 5.32 41.07
C LYS A 59 15.12 3.85 40.59
N GLU A 60 14.46 3.38 39.53
CA GLU A 60 13.78 3.96 38.38
C GLU A 60 12.88 2.84 37.84
N PHE A 61 11.56 2.94 38.00
CA PHE A 61 10.62 2.18 37.21
C PHE A 61 10.11 3.15 36.14
N VAL A 62 10.32 2.82 34.88
CA VAL A 62 9.88 3.60 33.73
C VAL A 62 8.35 3.65 33.73
N SER A 63 7.80 4.61 34.46
CA SER A 63 6.41 5.00 34.37
C SER A 63 6.23 5.66 33.00
N TRP A 64 5.38 5.07 32.17
CA TRP A 64 4.83 5.71 30.99
C TRP A 64 4.35 7.11 31.39
N GLN A 65 5.09 8.14 30.98
CA GLN A 65 4.60 9.51 31.08
C GLN A 65 3.46 9.60 30.07
N PRO A 66 2.23 9.92 30.50
CA PRO A 66 1.23 10.39 29.55
C PRO A 66 1.81 11.67 28.97
N ASP A 67 1.85 11.78 27.65
CA ASP A 67 2.14 13.03 26.98
C ASP A 67 1.30 14.10 27.68
N LEU A 68 1.98 15.08 28.27
CA LEU A 68 1.34 16.29 28.76
C LEU A 68 0.71 16.93 27.54
N GLU A 69 -0.55 16.60 27.27
CA GLU A 69 -1.46 17.46 26.53
C GLU A 69 -1.55 18.76 27.33
N GLU A 70 -0.56 19.62 27.08
CA GLU A 70 -0.59 21.00 27.47
C GLU A 70 -1.94 21.54 27.00
N SER A 71 -2.72 22.06 27.94
CA SER A 71 -4.01 22.69 27.69
C SER A 71 -3.77 23.99 26.90
N VAL A 72 -3.40 23.83 25.63
CA VAL A 72 -3.40 24.88 24.64
C VAL A 72 -4.87 25.10 24.35
N LYS A 73 -5.43 26.16 24.93
CA LYS A 73 -6.68 26.76 24.44
C LYS A 73 -6.60 26.76 22.91
N PRO A 74 -7.60 26.29 22.16
CA PRO A 74 -7.54 26.32 20.70
C PRO A 74 -7.52 27.79 20.25
N SER A 75 -6.34 28.38 20.21
CA SER A 75 -6.06 29.47 19.31
C SER A 75 -6.29 28.90 17.91
N GLN A 76 -6.87 29.69 17.02
CA GLN A 76 -6.94 29.36 15.60
C GLN A 76 -5.50 29.28 15.08
N GLN A 77 -4.86 28.12 15.27
CA GLN A 77 -3.48 27.90 14.90
C GLN A 77 -3.43 27.95 13.38
N ALA A 78 -2.66 28.88 12.85
CA ALA A 78 -2.38 28.93 11.42
C ALA A 78 -1.58 27.69 11.03
N ARG A 79 -1.91 27.11 9.88
CA ARG A 79 -1.34 25.84 9.42
C ARG A 79 -0.83 25.96 7.98
N PRO A 80 0.26 25.23 7.64
CA PRO A 80 0.92 25.39 6.35
C PRO A 80 -0.01 24.96 5.22
N THR A 81 -0.32 25.90 4.34
CA THR A 81 -1.16 25.71 3.17
C THR A 81 -0.34 25.99 1.92
N VAL A 82 -0.33 25.03 0.99
CA VAL A 82 0.41 25.15 -0.27
C VAL A 82 -0.49 25.83 -1.30
N ILE A 83 0.00 26.90 -1.91
CA ILE A 83 -0.66 27.56 -3.04
C ILE A 83 0.28 27.50 -4.22
N ARG A 84 -0.24 27.03 -5.36
CA ARG A 84 0.54 26.75 -6.57
C ARG A 84 -0.05 27.49 -7.77
N TRP A 85 0.82 27.89 -8.68
CA TRP A 85 0.49 28.49 -9.97
C TRP A 85 1.24 27.76 -11.09
N ALA A 86 0.52 27.15 -12.02
CA ALA A 86 1.10 26.30 -13.08
C ALA A 86 1.20 26.97 -14.46
N ASP A 87 0.55 28.11 -14.67
CA ASP A 87 0.41 28.75 -16.00
C ASP A 87 1.63 29.60 -16.44
N GLY A 88 2.79 29.37 -15.83
CA GLY A 88 4.03 30.07 -16.16
C GLY A 88 4.06 31.56 -15.78
N GLY A 89 5.06 32.29 -16.29
CA GLY A 89 5.30 33.70 -15.94
C GLY A 89 6.79 33.98 -15.65
N LYS A 90 7.17 35.26 -15.60
CA LYS A 90 8.50 35.69 -15.16
C LYS A 90 8.49 36.02 -13.67
N GLU A 91 7.54 36.85 -13.26
CA GLU A 91 7.36 37.27 -11.87
C GLU A 91 5.93 37.00 -11.44
N VAL A 92 5.78 36.14 -10.42
CA VAL A 92 4.49 35.73 -9.89
C VAL A 92 4.42 36.09 -8.42
N PHE A 93 3.37 36.80 -8.05
CA PHE A 93 3.07 37.14 -6.67
C PHE A 93 1.65 36.73 -6.31
N ILE A 94 1.38 36.63 -5.02
CA ILE A 94 0.04 36.39 -4.47
C ILE A 94 -0.31 37.44 -3.42
N SER A 95 -1.60 37.81 -3.40
CA SER A 95 -2.21 38.59 -2.33
C SER A 95 -3.57 37.98 -1.98
N GLY A 96 -4.04 38.16 -0.75
CA GLY A 96 -5.32 37.61 -0.33
C GLY A 96 -5.85 38.20 0.96
N SER A 97 -6.94 37.62 1.46
CA SER A 97 -7.56 38.01 2.73
C SER A 97 -6.60 37.88 3.92
N PHE A 98 -5.73 36.88 3.90
CA PHE A 98 -4.75 36.59 4.97
C PHE A 98 -3.71 37.70 5.18
N ASN A 99 -3.46 38.56 4.18
CA ASN A 99 -2.59 39.73 4.31
C ASN A 99 -3.33 41.05 4.04
N ASN A 100 -4.66 41.06 4.21
CA ASN A 100 -5.53 42.20 3.96
C ASN A 100 -5.32 42.85 2.58
N TRP A 101 -4.95 42.06 1.57
CA TRP A 101 -4.64 42.55 0.21
C TRP A 101 -3.57 43.65 0.16
N SER A 102 -2.76 43.78 1.22
CA SER A 102 -1.87 44.93 1.42
C SER A 102 -0.52 44.77 0.73
N THR A 103 -0.01 43.54 0.65
CA THR A 103 1.31 43.23 0.11
C THR A 103 1.24 42.12 -0.93
N LYS A 104 2.22 42.11 -1.84
CA LYS A 104 2.41 41.05 -2.84
C LYS A 104 3.49 40.12 -2.34
N ILE A 105 3.12 38.88 -2.01
CA ILE A 105 4.06 37.85 -1.56
C ILE A 105 4.64 37.17 -2.81
N PRO A 106 5.97 37.17 -3.01
CA PRO A 106 6.58 36.53 -4.18
C PRO A 106 6.45 35.00 -4.09
N LEU A 107 6.10 34.35 -5.20
CA LEU A 107 6.13 32.89 -5.30
C LEU A 107 7.51 32.41 -5.69
N ILE A 108 7.88 31.25 -5.18
CA ILE A 108 9.15 30.59 -5.50
C ILE A 108 8.97 29.79 -6.79
N LYS A 109 9.78 30.11 -7.79
CA LYS A 109 9.78 29.44 -9.08
C LYS A 109 10.44 28.05 -8.96
N SER A 110 9.69 27.01 -9.31
CA SER A 110 10.20 25.66 -9.57
C SER A 110 10.44 25.47 -11.08
N HIS A 111 10.58 24.22 -11.54
CA HIS A 111 10.82 23.95 -12.97
C HIS A 111 9.65 24.35 -13.86
N ASN A 112 8.43 23.97 -13.47
CA ASN A 112 7.22 24.23 -14.25
C ASN A 112 6.21 25.12 -13.52
N ASP A 113 6.28 25.16 -12.19
CA ASP A 113 5.25 25.78 -11.35
C ASP A 113 5.87 26.84 -10.43
N PHE A 114 5.04 27.75 -9.94
CA PHE A 114 5.36 28.72 -8.89
C PHE A 114 4.62 28.32 -7.62
N VAL A 115 5.30 28.36 -6.46
CA VAL A 115 4.73 27.87 -5.20
C VAL A 115 4.97 28.86 -4.05
N ALA A 116 3.97 29.00 -3.19
CA ALA A 116 4.10 29.59 -1.86
C ALA A 116 3.53 28.64 -0.81
N ILE A 117 4.17 28.57 0.35
CA ILE A 117 3.65 27.89 1.53
C ILE A 117 3.33 28.98 2.55
N LEU A 118 2.05 29.13 2.89
CA LEU A 118 1.55 30.17 3.79
C LEU A 118 0.86 29.51 4.98
N ASP A 119 1.16 29.96 6.19
CA ASP A 119 0.42 29.52 7.36
C ASP A 119 -0.92 30.27 7.42
N LEU A 120 -2.01 29.54 7.17
CA LEU A 120 -3.37 30.08 7.14
C LEU A 120 -4.20 29.48 8.29
N PRO A 121 -4.99 30.28 9.02
CA PRO A 121 -5.93 29.75 10.01
C PRO A 121 -7.07 29.00 9.32
N GLU A 122 -7.73 28.10 10.05
CA GLU A 122 -8.91 27.40 9.55
C GLU A 122 -10.01 28.38 9.11
N GLY A 123 -10.61 28.12 7.95
CA GLY A 123 -11.64 28.97 7.36
C GLY A 123 -11.45 29.22 5.87
N GLU A 124 -12.22 30.18 5.37
CA GLU A 124 -12.24 30.59 3.97
C GLU A 124 -11.25 31.71 3.72
N HIS A 125 -10.38 31.54 2.71
CA HIS A 125 -9.44 32.57 2.29
C HIS A 125 -9.60 32.86 0.81
N GLN A 126 -9.75 34.15 0.49
CA GLN A 126 -9.76 34.62 -0.89
C GLN A 126 -8.36 35.06 -1.28
N TYR A 127 -7.93 34.73 -2.48
CA TYR A 127 -6.62 35.12 -2.99
C TYR A 127 -6.64 35.38 -4.50
N LYS A 128 -5.60 36.06 -4.98
CA LYS A 128 -5.42 36.34 -6.40
C LYS A 128 -3.94 36.43 -6.75
N PHE A 129 -3.60 36.02 -7.97
CA PHE A 129 -2.24 36.08 -8.48
C PHE A 129 -1.99 37.40 -9.22
N PHE A 130 -0.78 37.92 -9.08
CA PHE A 130 -0.25 39.03 -9.85
C PHE A 130 0.92 38.52 -10.68
N VAL A 131 0.67 38.28 -11.96
CA VAL A 131 1.59 37.64 -12.90
C VAL A 131 2.00 38.65 -13.96
N ASP A 132 3.30 38.92 -14.09
CA ASP A 132 3.86 39.79 -15.12
C ASP A 132 3.14 41.15 -15.26
N GLY A 133 2.71 41.72 -14.13
CA GLY A 133 2.02 43.02 -14.08
C GLY A 133 0.49 42.97 -14.11
N GLN A 134 -0.12 41.79 -14.24
CA GLN A 134 -1.57 41.62 -14.38
C GLN A 134 -2.18 40.78 -13.26
N TRP A 135 -3.38 41.15 -12.82
CA TRP A 135 -4.15 40.39 -11.84
C TRP A 135 -4.93 39.27 -12.52
N VAL A 136 -4.58 38.03 -12.21
CA VAL A 136 -5.18 36.82 -12.77
C VAL A 136 -5.61 35.85 -11.66
N HIS A 137 -6.49 34.92 -11.99
CA HIS A 137 -6.92 33.85 -11.10
C HIS A 137 -6.58 32.51 -11.76
N ASP A 138 -6.44 31.46 -10.97
CA ASP A 138 -6.26 30.09 -11.47
C ASP A 138 -7.63 29.53 -11.89
N PRO A 139 -7.83 29.15 -13.17
CA PRO A 139 -9.10 28.58 -13.64
C PRO A 139 -9.38 27.15 -13.15
N SER A 140 -8.36 26.44 -12.65
CA SER A 140 -8.50 25.07 -12.14
C SER A 140 -8.99 25.00 -10.70
N GLU A 141 -8.86 26.10 -9.97
CA GLU A 141 -9.23 26.23 -8.57
C GLU A 141 -10.59 26.93 -8.39
N PRO A 142 -11.33 26.67 -7.30
CA PRO A 142 -12.60 27.35 -7.01
C PRO A 142 -12.45 28.88 -6.98
N VAL A 143 -13.49 29.59 -7.45
CA VAL A 143 -13.52 31.06 -7.49
C VAL A 143 -14.77 31.63 -6.82
N VAL A 144 -14.64 32.85 -6.31
CA VAL A 144 -15.73 33.66 -5.77
C VAL A 144 -15.68 35.07 -6.36
N THR A 145 -16.87 35.64 -6.64
CA THR A 145 -16.98 37.02 -7.09
C THR A 145 -17.19 37.94 -5.88
N SER A 146 -16.24 38.86 -5.65
CA SER A 146 -16.33 39.87 -4.61
C SER A 146 -17.44 40.88 -4.88
N GLN A 147 -17.91 41.58 -3.85
CA GLN A 147 -18.93 42.63 -3.95
C GLN A 147 -18.55 43.75 -4.92
N MET A 148 -17.25 43.95 -5.15
CA MET A 148 -16.70 44.94 -6.08
C MET A 148 -16.62 44.42 -7.53
N GLY A 149 -17.13 43.21 -7.82
CA GLY A 149 -17.11 42.58 -9.15
C GLY A 149 -15.80 41.86 -9.50
N THR A 150 -14.82 41.84 -8.59
CA THR A 150 -13.54 41.16 -8.80
C THR A 150 -13.67 39.65 -8.58
N ILE A 151 -13.21 38.84 -9.52
CA ILE A 151 -13.08 37.39 -9.37
C ILE A 151 -11.77 37.06 -8.64
N ASN A 152 -11.87 36.31 -7.55
CA ASN A 152 -10.76 35.82 -6.73
C ASN A 152 -10.86 34.29 -6.60
N ASN A 153 -9.73 33.60 -6.44
CA ASN A 153 -9.75 32.20 -6.03
C ASN A 153 -10.15 32.08 -4.56
N LEU A 154 -10.75 30.95 -4.19
CA LEU A 154 -11.21 30.63 -2.85
C LEU A 154 -10.58 29.31 -2.39
N ILE A 155 -9.97 29.30 -1.21
CA ILE A 155 -9.48 28.09 -0.56
C ILE A 155 -10.13 27.91 0.81
N HIS A 156 -10.56 26.69 1.10
CA HIS A 156 -11.11 26.29 2.39
C HIS A 156 -10.07 25.49 3.15
N VAL A 157 -9.56 26.05 4.24
CA VAL A 157 -8.62 25.36 5.14
C VAL A 157 -9.43 24.71 6.26
N LYS A 158 -9.53 23.38 6.25
CA LYS A 158 -10.28 22.62 7.27
C LYS A 158 -9.32 21.91 8.21
N LYS A 159 -9.78 21.66 9.43
CA LYS A 159 -9.03 20.84 10.40
C LYS A 159 -8.68 19.45 9.88
N SER A 160 -9.55 18.83 9.08
CA SER A 160 -9.37 17.50 8.48
C SER A 160 -8.16 17.41 7.55
N ASP A 161 -7.73 18.53 6.96
CA ASP A 161 -6.73 18.53 5.89
C ASP A 161 -5.31 18.26 6.42
N PHE A 162 -5.15 18.25 7.75
CA PHE A 162 -3.87 18.11 8.42
C PHE A 162 -3.70 16.76 9.15
N GLU A 163 -4.81 16.09 9.43
CA GLU A 163 -4.79 14.73 9.94
C GLU A 163 -4.89 13.77 8.75
N VAL A 164 -3.80 13.07 8.45
CA VAL A 164 -3.67 12.27 7.20
C VAL A 164 -4.83 11.29 7.02
N PHE A 165 -5.30 10.66 8.09
CA PHE A 165 -6.43 9.72 8.03
C PHE A 165 -7.76 10.41 7.77
N ASP A 166 -7.97 11.62 8.29
CA ASP A 166 -9.19 12.39 8.06
C ASP A 166 -9.22 12.95 6.64
N ALA A 167 -8.09 13.48 6.16
CA ALA A 167 -7.92 13.94 4.78
C ALA A 167 -8.22 12.79 3.79
N LEU A 168 -7.56 11.64 3.95
CA LEU A 168 -7.79 10.47 3.10
C LEU A 168 -9.24 9.98 3.15
N LYS A 169 -9.90 10.08 4.31
CA LYS A 169 -11.31 9.72 4.44
C LYS A 169 -12.20 10.67 3.65
N VAL A 170 -11.97 11.97 3.72
CA VAL A 170 -12.73 12.98 2.95
C VAL A 170 -12.55 12.74 1.44
N ASP A 171 -11.31 12.57 0.98
CA ASP A 171 -10.98 12.32 -0.43
C ASP A 171 -11.62 11.03 -0.94
N SER A 172 -11.65 9.99 -0.10
CA SER A 172 -12.28 8.71 -0.44
C SER A 172 -13.79 8.84 -0.65
N LEU A 173 -14.46 9.70 0.13
CA LEU A 173 -15.89 9.93 0.03
C LEU A 173 -16.23 10.75 -1.23
N GLU A 174 -15.44 11.77 -1.55
CA GLU A 174 -15.61 12.57 -2.77
C GLU A 174 -15.44 11.73 -4.03
N SER A 175 -14.49 10.79 -4.02
CA SER A 175 -14.30 9.83 -5.12
C SER A 175 -15.42 8.79 -5.23
N SER A 176 -16.14 8.53 -4.12
CA SER A 176 -17.11 7.43 -4.03
C SER A 176 -18.48 7.73 -4.64
N GLU A 177 -18.81 8.98 -4.98
CA GLU A 177 -20.05 9.30 -5.72
C GLU A 177 -20.10 8.61 -7.09
N THR A 178 -18.95 8.18 -7.63
CA THR A 178 -18.87 7.37 -8.86
C THR A 178 -18.54 5.90 -8.61
N SER A 179 -18.22 5.53 -7.37
CA SER A 179 -17.71 4.21 -7.01
C SER A 179 -18.04 3.91 -5.54
N GLY A 180 -19.27 3.46 -5.28
CA GLY A 180 -19.69 2.88 -3.99
C GLY A 180 -18.97 1.57 -3.67
N ARG A 181 -17.64 1.58 -3.68
CA ARG A 181 -16.79 0.49 -3.21
C ARG A 181 -16.48 0.76 -1.75
N ASP A 182 -17.35 0.24 -0.90
CA ASP A 182 -16.86 -0.27 0.38
C ASP A 182 -15.61 -1.12 0.10
N LEU A 183 -14.60 -1.02 0.94
CA LEU A 183 -13.35 -1.81 0.89
C LEU A 183 -13.59 -3.33 1.13
N SER A 184 -14.81 -3.79 0.89
CA SER A 184 -15.21 -5.18 0.89
C SER A 184 -14.66 -5.86 -0.37
N SER A 185 -14.06 -7.02 -0.18
CA SER A 185 -13.74 -7.96 -1.26
C SER A 185 -15.00 -8.54 -1.93
N SER A 186 -16.19 -8.21 -1.42
CA SER A 186 -17.46 -8.59 -2.02
C SER A 186 -17.85 -7.59 -3.12
N PRO A 187 -18.50 -8.04 -4.21
CA PRO A 187 -19.09 -7.13 -5.19
C PRO A 187 -19.98 -6.07 -4.51
N PRO A 188 -20.00 -4.82 -5.02
CA PRO A 188 -20.91 -3.79 -4.52
C PRO A 188 -22.38 -4.24 -4.59
N GLY A 189 -23.16 -3.95 -3.55
CA GLY A 189 -24.60 -4.23 -3.48
C GLY A 189 -24.99 -5.37 -2.55
N PRO A 190 -26.30 -5.51 -2.25
CA PRO A 190 -26.81 -6.59 -1.42
C PRO A 190 -26.68 -7.94 -2.13
N TYR A 191 -26.48 -9.00 -1.35
CA TYR A 191 -26.57 -10.37 -1.88
C TYR A 191 -28.02 -10.65 -2.34
N GLY A 192 -28.17 -11.01 -3.61
CA GLY A 192 -29.46 -11.36 -4.21
C GLY A 192 -29.46 -12.76 -4.80
N GLN A 193 -30.65 -13.29 -5.09
CA GLN A 193 -30.85 -14.55 -5.82
C GLN A 193 -31.24 -14.33 -7.28
N GLU A 194 -31.31 -13.07 -7.72
CA GLU A 194 -31.67 -12.74 -9.08
C GLU A 194 -30.59 -13.22 -10.06
N MET A 195 -31.01 -13.87 -11.13
CA MET A 195 -30.09 -14.29 -12.18
C MET A 195 -29.49 -13.05 -12.85
N TYR A 196 -28.18 -13.09 -13.08
CA TYR A 196 -27.50 -12.04 -13.82
C TYR A 196 -28.07 -11.90 -15.23
N VAL A 197 -28.60 -10.72 -15.56
CA VAL A 197 -29.10 -10.42 -16.91
C VAL A 197 -27.91 -10.02 -17.77
N TYR A 198 -27.56 -10.88 -18.72
CA TYR A 198 -26.44 -10.66 -19.63
C TYR A 198 -26.65 -9.42 -20.50
N ARG A 199 -25.72 -8.46 -20.43
CA ARG A 199 -25.73 -7.26 -21.27
C ARG A 199 -24.93 -7.48 -22.56
N PRO A 200 -25.48 -7.21 -23.76
CA PRO A 200 -24.77 -7.36 -25.02
C PRO A 200 -23.45 -6.58 -25.11
N GLU A 201 -23.31 -5.48 -24.36
CA GLU A 201 -22.12 -4.62 -24.28
C GLU A 201 -20.95 -5.31 -23.56
N GLU A 202 -21.24 -6.32 -22.73
CA GLU A 202 -20.23 -7.08 -21.97
C GLU A 202 -19.71 -8.29 -22.74
N ARG A 203 -20.16 -8.49 -23.99
CA ARG A 203 -19.84 -9.66 -24.83
C ARG A 203 -18.37 -9.96 -25.09
N PHE A 204 -17.48 -8.99 -24.86
CA PHE A 204 -16.13 -9.02 -25.40
C PHE A 204 -15.04 -9.33 -24.36
N LYS A 205 -15.40 -9.68 -23.13
CA LYS A 205 -14.41 -10.08 -22.11
C LYS A 205 -14.41 -11.60 -21.97
N SER A 206 -13.41 -12.24 -22.58
CA SER A 206 -13.09 -13.63 -22.28
C SER A 206 -12.81 -13.80 -20.79
N PRO A 207 -13.15 -14.94 -20.17
CA PRO A 207 -12.80 -15.18 -18.77
C PRO A 207 -11.28 -15.06 -18.57
N PRO A 208 -10.83 -14.66 -17.37
CA PRO A 208 -9.42 -14.55 -17.09
C PRO A 208 -8.73 -15.91 -17.23
N ILE A 209 -7.49 -15.89 -17.72
CA ILE A 209 -6.65 -17.08 -17.83
C ILE A 209 -6.35 -17.61 -16.42
N LEU A 210 -6.42 -18.95 -16.25
CA LEU A 210 -6.09 -19.59 -14.98
C LEU A 210 -4.64 -19.27 -14.57
N PRO A 211 -4.40 -18.69 -13.38
CA PRO A 211 -3.05 -18.47 -12.89
C PRO A 211 -2.31 -19.80 -12.70
N PRO A 212 -1.10 -19.98 -13.26
CA PRO A 212 -0.39 -21.26 -13.24
C PRO A 212 0.00 -21.71 -11.83
N HIS A 213 0.05 -20.79 -10.85
CA HIS A 213 0.29 -21.10 -9.44
C HIS A 213 -0.74 -22.07 -8.85
N LEU A 214 -2.00 -22.02 -9.31
CA LEU A 214 -3.06 -22.92 -8.84
C LEU A 214 -2.91 -24.35 -9.37
N LEU A 215 -2.02 -24.58 -10.34
CA LEU A 215 -1.71 -25.92 -10.83
C LEU A 215 -0.68 -26.63 -9.95
N GLN A 216 0.01 -25.92 -9.05
CA GLN A 216 1.06 -26.47 -8.20
C GLN A 216 0.49 -27.11 -6.93
N VAL A 217 -0.27 -28.20 -7.05
CA VAL A 217 -0.94 -28.87 -5.92
C VAL A 217 0.06 -29.34 -4.86
N ILE A 218 -0.06 -28.83 -3.63
CA ILE A 218 0.88 -29.15 -2.53
C ILE A 218 0.87 -30.63 -2.14
N LEU A 219 -0.29 -31.28 -2.22
CA LEU A 219 -0.45 -32.70 -1.89
C LEU A 219 0.12 -33.64 -2.96
N ASN A 220 0.43 -33.13 -4.15
CA ASN A 220 1.06 -33.91 -5.22
C ASN A 220 2.60 -33.77 -5.20
N LYS A 221 3.15 -33.04 -4.22
CA LYS A 221 4.61 -32.89 -4.05
C LYS A 221 5.12 -33.97 -3.13
N ASP A 222 6.16 -34.67 -3.56
CA ASP A 222 6.87 -35.61 -2.70
C ASP A 222 7.61 -34.87 -1.58
N THR A 223 7.53 -35.41 -0.37
CA THR A 223 8.29 -34.96 0.79
C THR A 223 9.49 -35.87 1.02
N ASN A 224 10.50 -35.37 1.73
CA ASN A 224 11.68 -36.17 2.02
C ASN A 224 11.31 -37.33 2.95
N ILE A 225 11.72 -38.55 2.62
CA ILE A 225 11.50 -39.75 3.45
C ILE A 225 11.99 -39.63 4.89
N SER A 226 12.91 -38.69 5.18
CA SER A 226 13.44 -38.46 6.53
C SER A 226 12.55 -37.60 7.43
N CYS A 227 11.54 -36.90 6.90
CA CYS A 227 10.66 -36.02 7.70
C CYS A 227 9.35 -36.71 8.09
N ASP A 228 8.66 -36.15 9.09
CA ASP A 228 7.34 -36.61 9.52
C ASP A 228 6.33 -36.56 8.33
N PRO A 229 5.60 -37.66 8.05
CA PRO A 229 4.62 -37.73 6.96
C PRO A 229 3.50 -36.68 7.00
N ALA A 230 3.20 -36.11 8.17
CA ALA A 230 2.20 -35.06 8.32
C ALA A 230 2.72 -33.66 7.92
N LEU A 231 4.04 -33.51 7.72
CA LEU A 231 4.65 -32.24 7.33
C LEU A 231 4.55 -32.03 5.82
N LEU A 232 4.11 -30.84 5.44
CA LEU A 232 4.06 -30.36 4.06
C LEU A 232 5.03 -29.18 3.89
N PRO A 233 5.54 -28.93 2.66
CA PRO A 233 6.35 -27.75 2.38
C PRO A 233 5.53 -26.46 2.57
N GLU A 234 6.20 -25.31 2.66
CA GLU A 234 5.49 -24.03 2.76
C GLU A 234 4.66 -23.75 1.49
N PRO A 235 3.33 -23.50 1.59
CA PRO A 235 2.50 -23.19 0.45
C PRO A 235 2.71 -21.75 -0.04
N ASN A 236 2.47 -21.51 -1.33
CA ASN A 236 2.37 -20.14 -1.85
C ASN A 236 1.07 -19.49 -1.32
N HIS A 237 1.13 -18.24 -0.87
CA HIS A 237 -0.04 -17.53 -0.33
C HIS A 237 -1.23 -17.47 -1.31
N VAL A 238 -0.98 -17.47 -2.63
CA VAL A 238 -2.02 -17.40 -3.67
C VAL A 238 -2.86 -18.68 -3.76
N MET A 239 -2.34 -19.85 -3.35
CA MET A 239 -3.12 -21.09 -3.42
C MET A 239 -4.00 -21.35 -2.19
N LEU A 240 -3.87 -20.52 -1.15
CA LEU A 240 -4.64 -20.67 0.07
C LEU A 240 -6.12 -20.38 -0.21
N ASN A 241 -7.01 -21.07 0.50
CA ASN A 241 -8.47 -20.98 0.33
C ASN A 241 -9.01 -21.46 -1.03
N HIS A 242 -8.15 -22.03 -1.91
CA HIS A 242 -8.59 -22.72 -3.12
C HIS A 242 -8.92 -24.20 -2.82
N LEU A 243 -10.02 -24.68 -3.41
CA LEU A 243 -10.47 -26.06 -3.28
C LEU A 243 -9.73 -26.96 -4.29
N TYR A 244 -9.13 -28.02 -3.80
CA TYR A 244 -8.59 -29.11 -4.61
C TYR A 244 -9.41 -30.37 -4.34
N ALA A 245 -9.78 -31.08 -5.40
CA ALA A 245 -10.58 -32.30 -5.31
C ALA A 245 -9.88 -33.43 -6.06
N LEU A 246 -9.98 -34.66 -5.52
CA LEU A 246 -9.68 -35.86 -6.29
C LEU A 246 -10.90 -36.27 -7.10
N SER A 247 -10.66 -37.01 -8.18
CA SER A 247 -11.74 -37.67 -8.90
C SER A 247 -12.46 -38.64 -7.96
N ILE A 248 -13.80 -38.59 -7.96
CA ILE A 248 -14.64 -39.43 -7.11
C ILE A 248 -14.39 -40.90 -7.46
N LYS A 249 -14.20 -41.72 -6.42
CA LYS A 249 -14.00 -43.17 -6.56
C LYS A 249 -14.71 -43.89 -5.42
N ASP A 250 -15.28 -45.06 -5.73
CA ASP A 250 -15.91 -45.96 -4.75
C ASP A 250 -17.02 -45.27 -3.91
N GLY A 251 -17.76 -44.35 -4.51
CA GLY A 251 -18.85 -43.62 -3.84
C GLY A 251 -18.38 -42.55 -2.84
N VAL A 252 -17.08 -42.21 -2.82
CA VAL A 252 -16.50 -41.24 -1.89
C VAL A 252 -15.93 -40.04 -2.65
N MET A 253 -16.32 -38.84 -2.22
CA MET A 253 -15.72 -37.58 -2.63
C MET A 253 -14.60 -37.20 -1.66
N VAL A 254 -13.45 -36.77 -2.21
CA VAL A 254 -12.32 -36.26 -1.42
C VAL A 254 -12.06 -34.83 -1.80
N LEU A 255 -12.21 -33.94 -0.82
CA LEU A 255 -11.97 -32.49 -0.95
C LEU A 255 -10.82 -32.08 -0.05
N SER A 256 -10.05 -31.09 -0.48
CA SER A 256 -8.98 -30.52 0.32
C SER A 256 -8.82 -29.03 0.08
N ALA A 257 -8.36 -28.33 1.11
CA ALA A 257 -8.00 -26.92 1.03
C ALA A 257 -6.92 -26.59 2.06
N THR A 258 -6.03 -25.69 1.71
CA THR A 258 -5.00 -25.17 2.63
C THR A 258 -5.44 -23.83 3.19
N HIS A 259 -5.52 -23.73 4.52
CA HIS A 259 -5.90 -22.53 5.25
C HIS A 259 -4.74 -22.02 6.09
N ARG A 260 -4.66 -20.70 6.29
CA ARG A 260 -3.72 -20.07 7.20
C ARG A 260 -4.37 -19.87 8.57
N TYR A 261 -3.70 -20.33 9.63
CA TYR A 261 -4.03 -19.99 11.01
C TYR A 261 -2.85 -19.25 11.64
N LYS A 262 -3.03 -17.93 11.89
CA LYS A 262 -1.94 -17.03 12.30
C LYS A 262 -0.77 -17.08 11.31
N LYS A 263 0.39 -17.60 11.74
CA LYS A 263 1.61 -17.78 10.93
C LYS A 263 1.83 -19.24 10.51
N LYS A 264 0.85 -20.13 10.69
CA LYS A 264 0.91 -21.54 10.33
C LYS A 264 -0.07 -21.87 9.21
N TYR A 265 0.17 -22.96 8.52
CA TYR A 265 -0.67 -23.44 7.43
C TYR A 265 -1.16 -24.86 7.74
N VAL A 266 -2.42 -25.14 7.43
CA VAL A 266 -3.04 -26.45 7.63
C VAL A 266 -3.75 -26.84 6.34
N THR A 267 -3.39 -28.00 5.79
CA THR A 267 -4.12 -28.61 4.67
C THR A 267 -5.07 -29.65 5.22
N THR A 268 -6.37 -29.38 5.14
CA THR A 268 -7.41 -30.29 5.63
C THR A 268 -7.95 -31.11 4.47
N LEU A 269 -8.10 -32.42 4.67
CA LEU A 269 -8.76 -33.33 3.74
C LEU A 269 -10.10 -33.77 4.34
N LEU A 270 -11.16 -33.75 3.54
CA LEU A 270 -12.50 -34.22 3.90
C LEU A 270 -12.89 -35.36 2.96
N TYR A 271 -13.18 -36.52 3.55
CA TYR A 271 -13.77 -37.67 2.86
C TYR A 271 -15.26 -37.69 3.16
N LYS A 272 -16.09 -37.60 2.13
CA LYS A 272 -17.55 -37.55 2.25
C LYS A 272 -18.21 -38.54 1.27
N PRO A 273 -19.03 -39.49 1.75
CA PRO A 273 -19.84 -40.34 0.88
C PRO A 273 -20.84 -39.53 0.05
N ILE A 274 -21.16 -40.02 -1.15
CA ILE A 274 -22.14 -39.43 -2.07
C ILE A 274 -23.44 -40.22 -2.03
#